data_AF-A0A7Y4YTQ1-F1
#
_entry.id   AF-A0A7Y4YTQ1-F1
#
_cell.length_a   1.000
_cell.length_b   1.000
_cell.length_c   1.000
_cell.angle_alpha   90.00
_cell.angle_beta   90.00
_cell.angle_gamma   90.00
#
_symmetry.space_group_name_H-M   'P 1'
#
loop_
_entity.id
_entity.type
_entity.pdbx_description
1 polymer ?
#
loop_
_entity_poly.entity_id
_entity_poly.type
_entity_poly.pdbx_seq_one_letter_code
_entity_poly.pdbx_strand_id
1 'polypeptide(L)'
;MLENQSWDERWKAHDKGLIACWESGRQKGKEDSNLALLARKGELVILPWKGGIEKATKLNHKYGSLFYLAMWQGLRGDNLDIFTDKETKLVCSRTSMSITFTGDQSKFLDE
;
A
#
# COMPACT_ATOMS: atom_id res chain seq x y z
N MET A 1 11.73 -23.08 5.97
CA MET A 1 10.73 -23.53 4.98
C MET A 1 9.36 -23.22 5.57
N LEU A 2 8.63 -22.26 5.02
CA LEU A 2 7.26 -21.91 5.42
C LEU A 2 6.39 -22.02 4.17
N GLU A 3 6.18 -23.23 3.70
CA GLU A 3 5.21 -23.51 2.64
C GLU A 3 4.03 -24.22 3.28
N ASN A 4 2.83 -23.67 3.03
CA ASN A 4 1.52 -24.12 3.49
C ASN A 4 0.92 -23.43 4.74
N GLN A 5 0.89 -22.08 4.77
CA GLN A 5 -0.16 -21.37 5.51
C GLN A 5 -1.40 -21.29 4.62
N SER A 6 -2.54 -21.73 5.16
CA SER A 6 -3.84 -21.72 4.46
C SER A 6 -4.25 -20.29 4.06
N TRP A 7 -5.09 -20.16 3.03
CA TRP A 7 -5.62 -18.85 2.60
C TRP A 7 -6.31 -18.12 3.76
N ASP A 8 -7.02 -18.87 4.62
CA ASP A 8 -7.64 -18.37 5.84
C ASP A 8 -6.62 -17.84 6.86
N GLU A 9 -5.52 -18.53 7.11
CA GLU A 9 -4.48 -18.03 8.03
C GLU A 9 -3.80 -16.78 7.49
N ARG A 10 -3.60 -16.67 6.17
CA ARG A 10 -2.97 -15.50 5.55
C ARG A 10 -3.83 -14.24 5.59
N TRP A 11 -5.16 -14.38 5.58
CA TRP A 11 -6.09 -13.24 5.48
C TRP A 11 -6.94 -13.01 6.74
N LYS A 12 -7.16 -14.02 7.58
CA LYS A 12 -7.91 -13.93 8.86
C LYS A 12 -7.01 -13.90 10.09
N ALA A 13 -5.69 -14.00 9.94
CA ALA A 13 -4.77 -13.73 11.04
C ALA A 13 -4.88 -12.27 11.53
N HIS A 14 -4.29 -12.02 12.69
CA HIS A 14 -4.35 -10.72 13.37
C HIS A 14 -3.86 -9.54 12.50
N ASP A 15 -2.96 -9.80 11.55
CA ASP A 15 -2.43 -8.80 10.61
C ASP A 15 -3.36 -8.50 9.42
N LYS A 16 -4.49 -9.22 9.30
CA LYS A 16 -5.53 -9.04 8.27
C LYS A 16 -4.99 -9.10 6.82
N GLY A 17 -3.88 -9.80 6.58
CA GLY A 17 -3.23 -9.91 5.27
C GLY A 17 -2.27 -8.77 4.91
N LEU A 18 -1.96 -7.86 5.84
CA LEU A 18 -0.97 -6.79 5.61
C LEU A 18 0.44 -7.35 5.39
N ILE A 19 0.83 -8.40 6.12
CA ILE A 19 2.14 -9.03 5.94
C ILE A 19 2.24 -9.62 4.54
N ALA A 20 1.21 -10.33 4.08
CA ALA A 20 1.17 -10.90 2.74
C ALA A 20 1.29 -9.84 1.63
N CYS A 21 0.63 -8.69 1.81
CA CYS A 21 0.74 -7.55 0.88
C CYS A 21 2.15 -6.96 0.88
N TRP A 22 2.76 -6.80 2.05
CA TRP A 22 4.12 -6.29 2.20
C TRP A 22 5.17 -7.21 1.58
N GLU A 23 5.07 -8.53 1.83
CA GLU A 23 5.96 -9.52 1.23
C GLU A 23 5.84 -9.55 -0.29
N SER A 24 4.60 -9.46 -0.81
CA SER A 24 4.33 -9.35 -2.24
C SER A 24 4.97 -8.08 -2.83
N GLY A 25 4.90 -6.96 -2.12
CA GLY A 25 5.58 -5.71 -2.49
C GLY A 25 7.10 -5.87 -2.56
N ARG A 26 7.72 -6.52 -1.58
CA ARG A 26 9.17 -6.82 -1.59
C ARG A 26 9.57 -7.68 -2.78
N GLN A 27 8.81 -8.72 -3.06
CA GLN A 27 9.06 -9.60 -4.21
C GLN A 27 8.93 -8.82 -5.52
N LYS A 28 7.86 -8.03 -5.67
CA LYS A 28 7.64 -7.19 -6.84
C LYS A 28 8.76 -6.16 -7.05
N GLY A 29 9.31 -5.59 -5.97
CA GLY A 29 10.42 -4.64 -6.04
C GLY A 29 11.74 -5.27 -6.48
N LYS A 30 11.91 -6.59 -6.28
CA LYS A 30 13.04 -7.36 -6.83
C LYS A 30 12.85 -7.66 -8.31
N GLU A 31 11.63 -8.00 -8.71
CA GLU A 31 11.26 -8.29 -10.11
C GLU A 31 11.30 -7.02 -10.98
N ASP A 32 10.80 -5.92 -10.45
CA ASP A 32 10.74 -4.62 -11.11
C ASP A 32 11.41 -3.54 -10.23
N SER A 33 12.69 -3.34 -10.51
CA SER A 33 13.51 -2.34 -9.82
C SER A 33 13.06 -0.90 -10.11
N ASN A 34 12.36 -0.66 -11.23
CA ASN A 34 11.88 0.68 -11.57
C ASN A 34 10.71 1.07 -10.65
N LEU A 35 9.77 0.16 -10.40
CA LEU A 35 8.69 0.38 -9.41
C LEU A 35 9.25 0.65 -8.01
N ALA A 36 10.25 -0.12 -7.58
CA ALA A 36 10.92 0.10 -6.30
C ALA A 36 11.59 1.48 -6.23
N LEU A 37 12.25 1.92 -7.31
CA LEU A 37 12.89 3.23 -7.40
C LEU A 37 11.88 4.37 -7.29
N LEU A 38 10.77 4.30 -8.02
CA LEU A 38 9.69 5.30 -7.97
C LEU A 38 9.07 5.36 -6.56
N ALA A 39 8.77 4.21 -5.97
CA ALA A 39 8.25 4.14 -4.61
C ALA A 39 9.23 4.74 -3.58
N ARG A 40 10.55 4.48 -3.72
CA ARG A 40 11.60 5.07 -2.86
C ARG A 40 11.68 6.59 -2.99
N LYS A 41 11.46 7.13 -4.19
CA LYS A 41 11.35 8.58 -4.44
C LYS A 41 10.10 9.24 -3.84
N GLY A 42 9.25 8.47 -3.14
CA GLY A 42 8.02 8.98 -2.54
C GLY A 42 6.85 9.05 -3.52
N GLU A 43 6.96 8.39 -4.68
CA GLU A 43 5.84 8.31 -5.62
C GLU A 43 4.84 7.24 -5.18
N LEU A 44 3.56 7.59 -5.22
CA LEU A 44 2.47 6.64 -5.00
C LEU A 44 2.15 5.94 -6.32
N VAL A 45 2.97 4.95 -6.70
CA VAL A 45 2.83 4.17 -7.93
C VAL A 45 1.51 3.40 -8.00
N ILE A 46 1.04 3.08 -9.21
CA ILE A 46 -0.17 2.28 -9.40
C ILE A 46 0.11 0.83 -9.00
N LEU A 47 -0.72 0.30 -8.11
CA LEU A 47 -0.69 -1.07 -7.59
C LEU A 47 -2.08 -1.70 -7.70
N PRO A 48 -2.23 -3.02 -7.46
CA PRO A 48 -3.54 -3.68 -7.43
C PRO A 48 -4.51 -3.14 -6.36
N TRP A 49 -4.01 -2.36 -5.40
CA TRP A 49 -4.78 -1.80 -4.28
C TRP A 49 -5.07 -0.30 -4.49
N LYS A 50 -6.20 0.20 -3.95
CA LYS A 50 -6.55 1.62 -3.99
C LYS A 50 -5.54 2.46 -3.20
N GLY A 51 -4.96 3.49 -3.83
CA GLY A 51 -3.96 4.35 -3.21
C GLY A 51 -2.93 4.95 -4.16
N GLY A 52 -2.73 4.29 -5.31
CA GLY A 52 -1.83 4.79 -6.34
C GLY A 52 -2.40 5.98 -7.09
N ILE A 53 -1.53 6.89 -7.52
CA ILE A 53 -1.91 8.13 -8.20
C ILE A 53 -1.14 8.26 -9.52
N GLU A 54 -1.87 8.18 -10.63
CA GLU A 54 -1.31 8.40 -11.96
C GLU A 54 -1.18 9.90 -12.28
N LYS A 55 -2.21 10.69 -11.95
CA LYS A 55 -2.34 12.11 -12.25
C LYS A 55 -2.98 12.84 -11.07
N ALA A 56 -2.66 14.13 -10.91
CA ALA A 56 -3.33 14.97 -9.92
C ALA A 56 -4.82 15.14 -10.27
N THR A 57 -5.68 15.14 -9.25
CA THR A 57 -7.12 15.38 -9.41
C THR A 57 -7.52 16.73 -8.82
N LYS A 58 -8.70 17.24 -9.20
CA LYS A 58 -9.24 18.50 -8.66
C LYS A 58 -9.43 18.45 -7.14
N LEU A 59 -9.82 17.29 -6.64
CA LEU A 59 -9.72 16.97 -5.22
C LEU A 59 -8.26 16.71 -4.92
N ASN A 60 -7.62 17.55 -4.11
CA ASN A 60 -6.21 17.41 -3.71
C ASN A 60 -6.02 16.33 -2.61
N HIS A 61 -7.08 15.56 -2.36
CA HIS A 61 -7.14 14.53 -1.34
C HIS A 61 -8.00 13.35 -1.82
N LYS A 62 -7.55 12.12 -1.53
CA LYS A 62 -8.29 10.88 -1.75
C LYS A 62 -8.02 9.89 -0.61
N TYR A 63 -8.82 8.84 -0.55
CA TYR A 63 -8.59 7.71 0.37
C TYR A 63 -7.98 6.51 -0.34
N GLY A 64 -7.19 5.73 0.41
CA GLY A 64 -6.58 4.49 -0.03
C GLY A 64 -6.70 3.40 1.02
N SER A 65 -6.38 2.16 0.65
CA SER A 65 -6.43 1.01 1.56
C SER A 65 -5.10 0.79 2.27
N LEU A 66 -5.14 0.21 3.48
CA LEU A 66 -3.90 -0.20 4.17
C LEU A 66 -3.11 -1.28 3.40
N PHE A 67 -3.78 -2.09 2.57
CA PHE A 67 -3.10 -3.06 1.69
C PHE A 67 -2.18 -2.40 0.68
N TYR A 68 -2.60 -1.24 0.13
CA TYR A 68 -1.73 -0.44 -0.71
C TYR A 68 -0.49 0.01 0.06
N LEU A 69 -0.68 0.58 1.25
CA LEU A 69 0.41 1.09 2.07
C LEU A 69 1.41 -0.02 2.43
N ALA A 70 0.91 -1.22 2.76
CA ALA A 70 1.75 -2.38 3.08
C ALA A 70 2.60 -2.79 1.88
N MET A 71 1.98 -2.95 0.70
CA MET A 71 2.68 -3.32 -0.52
C MET A 71 3.69 -2.23 -0.94
N TRP A 72 3.36 -0.96 -0.75
CA TRP A 72 4.23 0.17 -1.07
C TRP A 72 5.46 0.26 -0.15
N GLN A 73 5.31 0.03 1.16
CA GLN A 73 6.45 -0.12 2.08
C GLN A 73 7.34 -1.30 1.67
N GLY A 74 6.72 -2.41 1.25
CA GLY A 74 7.44 -3.58 0.75
C GLY A 74 8.28 -3.29 -0.50
N LEU A 75 7.71 -2.57 -1.48
CA LEU A 75 8.43 -2.14 -2.69
C LEU A 75 9.67 -1.30 -2.36
N ARG A 76 9.57 -0.45 -1.34
CA ARG A 76 10.68 0.41 -0.91
C ARG A 76 11.79 -0.37 -0.23
N GLY A 77 11.45 -1.54 0.32
CA GLY A 77 12.33 -2.32 1.19
C GLY A 77 12.27 -1.87 2.65
N ASP A 78 11.26 -1.06 3.00
CA ASP A 78 11.04 -0.57 4.36
C ASP A 78 10.38 -1.66 5.22
N ASN A 79 10.51 -1.56 6.54
CA ASN A 79 9.78 -2.41 7.46
C ASN A 79 8.27 -2.13 7.38
N LEU A 80 7.46 -3.16 7.62
CA LEU A 80 6.02 -3.00 7.72
C LEU A 80 5.68 -2.21 8.99
N ASP A 81 5.23 -0.97 8.83
CA ASP A 81 4.85 -0.06 9.91
C ASP A 81 3.48 0.56 9.59
N ILE A 82 2.42 -0.17 9.99
CA ILE A 82 1.04 0.20 9.73
C ILE A 82 0.20 -0.09 10.97
N PHE A 83 -0.48 0.94 11.46
CA PHE A 83 -1.46 0.84 12.53
C PHE A 83 -2.85 0.69 11.93
N THR A 84 -3.52 -0.44 12.17
CA THR A 84 -4.85 -0.73 11.57
C THR A 84 -5.98 0.13 12.13
N ASP A 85 -5.76 0.73 13.30
CA ASP A 85 -6.66 1.62 14.03
C ASP A 85 -6.45 3.10 13.70
N LYS A 86 -5.44 3.44 12.88
CA LYS A 86 -5.08 4.82 12.55
C LYS A 86 -5.10 5.08 11.06
N GLU A 87 -5.36 6.33 10.73
CA GLU A 87 -5.23 6.81 9.36
C GLU A 87 -3.81 7.31 9.11
N THR A 88 -3.23 6.91 7.99
CA THR A 88 -1.89 7.34 7.58
C THR A 88 -1.99 8.23 6.35
N LYS A 89 -1.53 9.48 6.46
CA LYS A 89 -1.54 10.41 5.32
C LYS A 89 -0.16 10.45 4.68
N LEU A 90 -0.09 10.20 3.37
CA LEU A 90 1.11 10.38 2.56
C LEU A 90 0.86 11.42 1.46
N VAL A 91 1.93 12.07 1.02
CA VAL A 91 1.89 13.01 -0.12
C VAL A 91 2.73 12.41 -1.24
N CYS A 92 2.14 12.25 -2.42
CA CYS A 92 2.87 11.78 -3.59
C CYS A 92 3.85 12.85 -4.05
N SER A 93 5.15 12.55 -4.10
CA SER A 93 6.17 13.51 -4.52
C SER A 93 6.02 13.97 -5.98
N ARG A 94 5.50 13.10 -6.86
CA ARG A 94 5.30 13.41 -8.29
C ARG A 94 4.10 14.31 -8.57
N THR A 95 3.00 14.15 -7.84
CA THR A 95 1.73 14.84 -8.13
C THR A 95 1.28 15.81 -7.04
N SER A 96 1.99 15.88 -5.91
CA SER A 96 1.62 16.64 -4.70
C SER A 96 0.27 16.26 -4.09
N MET A 97 -0.36 15.18 -4.56
CA MET A 97 -1.62 14.66 -4.06
C MET A 97 -1.46 14.07 -2.67
N SER A 98 -2.35 14.43 -1.75
CA SER A 98 -2.43 13.83 -0.42
C SER A 98 -3.35 12.61 -0.42
N ILE A 99 -2.88 11.46 0.03
CA ILE A 99 -3.69 10.25 0.17
C ILE A 99 -3.76 9.84 1.63
N THR A 100 -4.95 9.54 2.11
CA THR A 100 -5.19 9.02 3.47
C THR A 100 -5.53 7.55 3.41
N PHE A 101 -4.63 6.73 3.95
CA PHE A 101 -4.77 5.29 4.03
C PHE A 101 -5.50 4.92 5.31
N THR A 102 -6.55 4.12 5.17
CA THR A 102 -7.42 3.74 6.28
C THR A 102 -7.86 2.28 6.15
N GLY A 103 -8.11 1.65 7.30
CA GLY A 103 -8.71 0.31 7.36
C GLY A 103 -10.23 0.33 7.19
N ASP A 104 -10.84 1.53 7.26
CA ASP A 104 -12.26 1.73 7.09
C ASP A 104 -12.64 1.72 5.60
N GLN A 105 -13.21 0.61 5.15
CA GLN A 105 -13.54 0.40 3.74
C GLN A 105 -14.59 1.39 3.22
N SER A 106 -15.47 1.93 4.09
CA SER A 106 -16.50 2.88 3.67
C SER A 106 -15.90 4.16 3.08
N LYS A 107 -14.71 4.57 3.53
CA LYS A 107 -14.06 5.82 3.10
C LYS A 107 -13.44 5.76 1.71
N PHE A 108 -13.20 4.57 1.16
CA PHE A 108 -12.56 4.41 -0.15
C PHE A 108 -13.32 3.52 -1.12
N LEU A 109 -14.47 2.96 -0.74
CA LEU A 109 -15.36 2.23 -1.66
C LEU A 109 -16.29 3.16 -2.44
N ASP A 110 -16.66 4.32 -1.89
CA ASP A 110 -17.60 5.28 -2.51
C ASP A 110 -16.96 6.30 -3.48
N GLU A 111 -15.74 6.05 -3.97
CA GLU A 111 -15.01 6.92 -4.92
C GLU A 111 -14.77 6.26 -6.29
#